data_AF-A0A0G1MEC4-F1
#
_entry.id   AF-A0A0G1MEC4-F1
#
_cell.length_a   1.000
_cell.length_b   1.000
_cell.length_c   1.000
_cell.angle_alpha   90.00
_cell.angle_beta   90.00
_cell.angle_gamma   90.00
#
_symmetry.space_group_name_H-M   'P 1'
#
loop_
_entity.id
_entity.type
_entity.pdbx_description
1 polymer ?
#
loop_
_entity_poly.entity_id
_entity_poly.type
_entity_poly.pdbx_seq_one_letter_code
_entity_poly.pdbx_strand_id
1 'polypeptide(L)'
;MIPPFVVLDKAVGQTPLEVTEAWRATNPELKGVPLAYAGRLDPMASGQLLVLIGEECKKQAEYHNLDKEYQVAMLFGAASDSGDILGLIQESGPLAVTEEAVQTTLSKLVGEITMTYPIFSAKTVAGKPLHTWTMENRLAEITIPTRTSHIYSLTLDNIETITRADLVEKALQKIALLPPVTDPRKSLGNDFRRPDVYKTWETLKNTGSPADVFYIANCTCISSSGTYMRSLTEVVAEALGTTGLAFAIHRAKMGHYDIATQTWLTQF
;
A
#
# COMPACT_ATOMS: atom_id res chain seq x y z
N MET A 1 -31.27 13.07 -5.94
CA MET A 1 -30.91 11.89 -6.76
C MET A 1 -29.63 11.32 -6.18
N ILE A 2 -29.58 10.02 -5.88
CA ILE A 2 -28.35 9.40 -5.36
C ILE A 2 -27.31 9.41 -6.49
N PRO A 3 -26.09 9.93 -6.27
CA PRO A 3 -25.05 9.94 -7.30
C PRO A 3 -24.61 8.51 -7.66
N PRO A 4 -24.06 8.27 -8.86
CA PRO A 4 -23.61 6.94 -9.28
C PRO A 4 -22.38 6.45 -8.50
N PHE A 5 -21.59 7.38 -7.95
CA PHE A 5 -20.41 7.09 -7.15
C PHE A 5 -20.10 8.23 -6.17
N VAL A 6 -19.20 7.97 -5.24
CA VAL A 6 -18.59 8.95 -4.34
C VAL A 6 -17.10 8.66 -4.17
N VAL A 7 -16.28 9.69 -4.01
CA VAL A 7 -14.89 9.54 -3.58
C VAL A 7 -14.82 9.84 -2.09
N LEU A 8 -14.46 8.84 -1.30
CA LEU A 8 -14.21 8.97 0.12
C LEU A 8 -12.71 9.15 0.37
N ASP A 9 -12.34 9.85 1.43
CA ASP A 9 -10.94 9.86 1.90
C ASP A 9 -10.78 8.79 2.98
N LYS A 10 -10.00 7.74 2.70
CA LYS A 10 -9.74 6.64 3.63
C LYS A 10 -8.56 7.01 4.53
N ALA A 11 -8.76 7.03 5.84
CA ALA A 11 -7.67 7.22 6.79
C ALA A 11 -6.78 5.98 6.93
N VAL A 12 -5.56 6.18 7.43
CA VAL A 12 -4.67 5.09 7.88
C VAL A 12 -5.35 4.34 9.03
N GLY A 13 -5.30 3.01 9.01
CA GLY A 13 -5.93 2.17 10.03
C GLY A 13 -7.37 1.76 9.70
N GLN A 14 -8.02 2.40 8.72
CA GLN A 14 -9.33 1.99 8.23
C GLN A 14 -9.22 0.99 7.09
N THR A 15 -10.10 0.00 7.06
CA THR A 15 -10.36 -0.82 5.88
C THR A 15 -11.29 -0.08 4.90
N PRO A 16 -11.28 -0.40 3.60
CA PRO A 16 -12.23 0.15 2.64
C PRO A 16 -13.70 -0.11 3.02
N LEU A 17 -13.99 -1.24 3.67
CA LEU A 17 -15.34 -1.56 4.13
C LEU A 17 -15.77 -0.64 5.28
N GLU A 18 -14.91 -0.42 6.27
CA GLU A 18 -15.22 0.43 7.43
C GLU A 18 -15.52 1.86 7.02
N VAL A 19 -14.70 2.48 6.16
CA VAL A 19 -14.97 3.85 5.69
C VAL A 19 -16.27 3.93 4.87
N THR A 20 -16.57 2.90 4.07
CA THR A 20 -17.79 2.83 3.25
C THR A 20 -19.04 2.70 4.12
N GLU A 21 -19.01 1.83 5.14
CA GLU A 21 -20.15 1.64 6.05
C GLU A 21 -20.31 2.83 7.01
N ALA A 22 -19.22 3.45 7.47
CA ALA A 22 -19.27 4.69 8.25
C ALA A 22 -19.93 5.83 7.46
N TRP A 23 -19.61 5.96 6.17
CA TRP A 23 -20.27 6.90 5.28
C TRP A 23 -21.74 6.55 5.06
N ARG A 24 -22.10 5.27 4.83
CA ARG A 24 -23.50 4.85 4.74
C ARG A 24 -24.29 5.21 6.00
N ALA A 25 -23.71 5.05 7.20
CA ALA A 25 -24.39 5.33 8.46
C ALA A 25 -24.80 6.81 8.61
N THR A 26 -24.09 7.74 7.95
CA THR A 26 -24.42 9.18 7.94
C THR A 26 -25.31 9.60 6.78
N ASN A 27 -25.65 8.69 5.86
CA ASN A 27 -26.46 8.93 4.65
C ASN A 27 -27.65 7.95 4.60
N PRO A 28 -28.74 8.22 5.34
CA PRO A 28 -29.86 7.27 5.51
C PRO A 28 -30.53 6.81 4.23
N GLU A 29 -30.50 7.63 3.17
CA GLU A 29 -31.02 7.31 1.84
C GLU A 29 -30.28 6.15 1.15
N LEU A 30 -29.08 5.81 1.62
CA LEU A 30 -28.28 4.69 1.13
C LEU A 30 -28.54 3.39 1.87
N LYS A 31 -29.47 3.39 2.83
CA LYS A 31 -29.84 2.19 3.58
C LYS A 31 -30.40 1.13 2.62
N GLY A 32 -29.73 -0.02 2.55
CA GLY A 32 -30.10 -1.11 1.65
C GLY A 32 -29.68 -0.91 0.19
N VAL A 33 -29.03 0.22 -0.13
CA VAL A 33 -28.47 0.47 -1.47
C VAL A 33 -27.13 -0.27 -1.60
N PRO A 34 -26.91 -1.05 -2.67
CA PRO A 34 -25.63 -1.68 -2.95
C PRO A 34 -24.50 -0.64 -3.01
N LEU A 35 -23.36 -0.95 -2.37
CA LEU A 35 -22.13 -0.16 -2.43
C LEU A 35 -20.95 -1.07 -2.78
N ALA A 36 -20.07 -0.61 -3.66
CA ALA A 36 -18.88 -1.37 -4.06
C ALA A 36 -17.67 -0.44 -4.23
N TYR A 37 -16.59 -0.67 -3.50
CA TYR A 37 -15.35 0.11 -3.69
C TYR A 37 -14.58 -0.37 -4.93
N ALA A 38 -14.12 0.58 -5.76
CA ALA A 38 -13.39 0.29 -6.99
C ALA A 38 -11.90 0.65 -6.83
N GLY A 39 -11.08 -0.38 -6.62
CA GLY A 39 -9.65 -0.23 -6.32
C GLY A 39 -9.40 -0.21 -4.82
N ARG A 40 -9.19 -1.41 -4.25
CA ARG A 40 -8.88 -1.60 -2.84
C ARG A 40 -7.65 -0.80 -2.43
N LEU A 41 -7.73 -0.13 -1.27
CA LEU A 41 -6.58 0.41 -0.54
C LEU A 41 -6.25 -0.51 0.64
N ASP A 42 -4.97 -0.74 0.87
CA ASP A 42 -4.50 -1.48 2.03
C ASP A 42 -4.82 -0.70 3.33
N PRO A 43 -4.95 -1.37 4.49
CA PRO A 43 -5.31 -0.71 5.74
C PRO A 43 -4.37 0.45 6.13
N MET A 44 -3.07 0.30 5.88
CA MET A 44 -2.07 1.34 6.17
C MET A 44 -1.94 2.42 5.09
N ALA A 45 -2.55 2.21 3.91
CA ALA A 45 -2.61 3.24 2.90
C ALA A 45 -3.69 4.28 3.27
N SER A 46 -3.63 5.49 2.71
CA SER A 46 -4.66 6.51 2.85
C SER A 46 -5.05 7.11 1.51
N GLY A 47 -6.01 8.03 1.48
CA GLY A 47 -6.37 8.82 0.31
C GLY A 47 -7.64 8.34 -0.38
N GLN A 48 -7.77 8.74 -1.65
CA GLN A 48 -9.01 8.63 -2.42
C GLN A 48 -9.48 7.19 -2.57
N LEU A 49 -10.69 6.87 -2.12
CA LEU A 49 -11.38 5.59 -2.30
C LEU A 49 -12.68 5.82 -3.08
N LEU A 50 -12.74 5.31 -4.31
CA LEU A 50 -13.96 5.37 -5.11
C LEU A 50 -14.93 4.30 -4.64
N VAL A 51 -16.16 4.71 -4.34
CA VAL A 51 -17.27 3.85 -3.97
C VAL A 51 -18.40 4.05 -4.98
N LEU A 52 -18.75 2.98 -5.68
CA LEU A 52 -19.87 2.92 -6.61
C LEU A 52 -21.16 2.67 -5.85
N ILE A 53 -22.27 3.22 -6.35
CA ILE A 53 -23.56 3.26 -5.65
C ILE A 53 -24.65 2.68 -6.55
N GLY A 54 -25.45 1.77 -5.99
CA GLY A 54 -26.60 1.19 -6.66
C GLY A 54 -26.21 0.41 -7.92
N GLU A 55 -26.87 0.72 -9.04
CA GLU A 55 -26.66 0.04 -10.32
C GLU A 55 -25.24 0.20 -10.87
N GLU A 56 -24.54 1.28 -10.50
CA GLU A 56 -23.17 1.53 -10.96
C GLU A 56 -22.19 0.47 -10.44
N CYS A 57 -22.52 -0.22 -9.34
CA CYS A 57 -21.74 -1.35 -8.83
C CYS A 57 -21.54 -2.46 -9.88
N LYS A 58 -22.46 -2.59 -10.85
CA LYS A 58 -22.35 -3.59 -11.94
C LYS A 58 -21.21 -3.28 -12.92
N LYS A 59 -20.72 -2.04 -12.95
CA LYS A 59 -19.62 -1.57 -13.80
C LYS A 59 -18.26 -1.54 -13.08
N GLN A 60 -18.14 -2.14 -11.89
CA GLN A 60 -16.93 -2.08 -11.06
C GLN A 60 -15.62 -2.41 -11.79
N ALA A 61 -15.67 -3.33 -12.76
CA ALA A 61 -14.51 -3.70 -13.57
C ALA A 61 -13.93 -2.54 -14.39
N GLU A 62 -14.77 -1.62 -14.89
CA GLU A 62 -14.34 -0.46 -15.68
C GLU A 62 -13.49 0.48 -14.81
N TYR A 63 -13.93 0.72 -13.58
CA TYR A 63 -13.25 1.59 -12.61
C TYR A 63 -11.94 0.98 -12.06
N HIS A 64 -11.78 -0.35 -12.10
CA HIS A 64 -10.53 -0.98 -11.70
C HIS A 64 -9.36 -0.59 -12.61
N ASN A 65 -9.63 -0.27 -13.87
CA ASN A 65 -8.61 0.05 -14.88
C ASN A 65 -8.10 1.48 -14.84
N LEU A 66 -8.67 2.35 -14.00
CA LEU A 66 -8.18 3.73 -13.85
C LEU A 66 -6.69 3.76 -13.48
N ASP A 67 -5.97 4.77 -13.94
CA ASP A 67 -4.63 5.09 -13.48
C ASP A 67 -4.68 5.73 -12.09
N LYS A 68 -3.54 5.76 -11.38
CA LYS A 68 -3.47 6.25 -10.00
C LYS A 68 -2.20 7.07 -9.76
N GLU A 69 -2.36 8.13 -8.96
CA GLU A 69 -1.28 8.91 -8.36
C GLU A 69 -1.12 8.47 -6.91
N TYR A 70 0.10 8.12 -6.51
CA TYR A 70 0.46 7.81 -5.15
C TYR A 70 1.60 8.71 -4.68
N GLN A 71 1.52 9.13 -3.43
CA GLN A 71 2.66 9.57 -2.65
C GLN A 71 3.10 8.39 -1.78
N VAL A 72 4.36 8.01 -1.84
CA VAL A 72 4.91 6.85 -1.12
C VAL A 72 6.15 7.26 -0.35
N ALA A 73 6.20 6.89 0.92
CA ALA A 73 7.38 7.02 1.76
C ALA A 73 8.12 5.67 1.75
N MET A 74 9.23 5.60 1.02
CA MET A 74 10.05 4.39 0.87
C MET A 74 11.13 4.36 1.95
N LEU A 75 11.01 3.43 2.91
CA LEU A 75 12.04 3.21 3.94
C LEU A 75 13.10 2.25 3.40
N PHE A 76 14.38 2.60 3.57
CA PHE A 76 15.51 1.75 3.19
C PHE A 76 16.28 1.21 4.39
N GLY A 77 16.89 0.03 4.24
CA GLY A 77 17.66 -0.66 5.28
C GLY A 77 16.84 -1.61 6.17
N ALA A 78 15.54 -1.68 5.94
CA ALA A 78 14.65 -2.62 6.59
C ALA A 78 13.51 -3.02 5.64
N ALA A 79 13.11 -4.29 5.67
CA ALA A 79 12.02 -4.83 4.89
C ALA A 79 11.10 -5.68 5.75
N SER A 80 9.87 -5.88 5.27
CA SER A 80 8.91 -6.75 5.93
C SER A 80 8.29 -7.70 4.91
N ASP A 81 7.76 -8.82 5.40
CA ASP A 81 7.12 -9.82 4.55
C ASP A 81 5.82 -9.36 3.88
N SER A 82 5.21 -8.25 4.34
CA SER A 82 4.06 -7.62 3.70
C SER A 82 4.44 -6.53 2.69
N GLY A 83 5.70 -6.07 2.70
CA GLY A 83 6.17 -4.90 1.97
C GLY A 83 5.70 -3.56 2.58
N ASP A 84 5.12 -3.58 3.79
CA ASP A 84 4.69 -2.39 4.55
C ASP A 84 4.87 -2.57 6.06
N ILE A 85 4.44 -1.59 6.86
CA ILE A 85 4.61 -1.61 8.32
C ILE A 85 3.78 -2.69 9.05
N LEU A 86 2.80 -3.33 8.41
CA LEU A 86 2.01 -4.44 8.97
C LEU A 86 2.64 -5.82 8.77
N GLY A 87 3.88 -5.86 8.27
CA GLY A 87 4.63 -7.09 8.11
C GLY A 87 5.54 -7.38 9.30
N LEU A 88 6.10 -8.57 9.30
CA LEU A 88 7.18 -8.95 10.21
C LEU A 88 8.45 -8.24 9.76
N ILE A 89 8.89 -7.24 10.53
CA ILE A 89 10.02 -6.38 10.16
C ILE A 89 11.36 -7.09 10.36
N GLN A 90 12.26 -6.94 9.40
CA GLN A 90 13.63 -7.40 9.45
C GLN A 90 14.57 -6.31 8.94
N GLU A 91 15.65 -6.07 9.68
CA GLU A 91 16.70 -5.16 9.29
C GLU A 91 17.73 -5.85 8.38
N SER A 92 18.13 -5.19 7.29
CA SER A 92 19.29 -5.55 6.48
C SER A 92 20.53 -4.71 6.79
N GLY A 93 20.35 -3.65 7.59
CA GLY A 93 21.38 -2.72 8.04
C GLY A 93 21.17 -1.33 7.45
N PRO A 94 21.59 -0.25 8.16
CA PRO A 94 21.51 1.10 7.65
C PRO A 94 22.34 1.25 6.36
N LEU A 95 21.72 1.70 5.29
CA LEU A 95 22.42 2.14 4.09
C LEU A 95 22.20 3.63 3.91
N ALA A 96 23.29 4.39 3.92
CA ALA A 96 23.24 5.78 3.51
C ALA A 96 22.90 5.84 2.02
N VAL A 97 21.75 6.45 1.69
CA VAL A 97 21.35 6.72 0.30
C VAL A 97 21.50 8.20 0.02
N THR A 98 21.99 8.52 -1.18
CA THR A 98 22.09 9.91 -1.65
C THR A 98 20.88 10.25 -2.51
N GLU A 99 20.51 11.52 -2.55
CA GLU A 99 19.43 12.03 -3.40
C GLU A 99 19.66 11.68 -4.87
N GLU A 100 20.89 11.88 -5.35
CA GLU A 100 21.30 11.56 -6.72
C GLU A 100 21.13 10.06 -7.05
N ALA A 101 21.53 9.17 -6.13
CA ALA A 101 21.38 7.73 -6.33
C ALA A 101 19.90 7.33 -6.42
N VAL A 102 19.06 7.88 -5.53
CA VAL A 102 17.62 7.62 -5.56
C VAL A 102 17.00 8.16 -6.86
N GLN A 103 17.24 9.43 -7.23
CA GLN A 103 16.74 10.01 -8.48
C GLN A 103 17.16 9.21 -9.73
N THR A 104 18.43 8.80 -9.78
CA THR A 104 18.96 7.97 -10.86
C THR A 104 18.26 6.61 -10.92
N THR A 105 17.97 5.99 -9.78
CA THR A 105 17.21 4.74 -9.73
C THR A 105 15.77 4.93 -10.18
N LEU A 106 15.06 5.95 -9.66
CA LEU A 106 13.67 6.21 -9.99
C LEU A 106 13.46 6.46 -11.50
N SER A 107 14.33 7.26 -12.12
CA SER A 107 14.25 7.56 -13.56
C SER A 107 14.37 6.34 -14.46
N LYS A 108 15.12 5.32 -14.05
CA LYS A 108 15.28 4.05 -14.80
C LYS A 108 14.05 3.14 -14.73
N LEU A 109 13.14 3.39 -13.79
CA LEU A 109 11.93 2.59 -13.58
C LEU A 109 10.69 3.20 -14.25
N VAL A 110 10.82 4.36 -14.90
CA VAL A 110 9.76 4.95 -15.73
C VAL A 110 9.61 4.12 -17.01
N GLY A 111 8.37 3.78 -17.36
CA GLY A 111 8.02 2.88 -18.45
C GLY A 111 7.44 1.55 -17.96
N GLU A 112 7.61 0.49 -18.73
CA GLU A 112 7.10 -0.83 -18.37
C GLU A 112 8.01 -1.52 -17.36
N ILE A 113 7.42 -2.00 -16.28
CA ILE A 113 8.10 -2.73 -15.20
C ILE A 113 7.33 -4.00 -14.86
N THR A 114 8.04 -5.11 -14.70
CA THR A 114 7.45 -6.37 -14.23
C THR A 114 7.84 -6.61 -12.79
N MET A 115 6.84 -6.76 -11.92
CA MET A 115 7.03 -6.94 -10.48
C MET A 115 6.29 -8.19 -9.98
N THR A 116 6.81 -8.82 -8.95
CA THR A 116 6.13 -9.92 -8.24
C THR A 116 4.94 -9.38 -7.45
N TYR A 117 3.81 -10.10 -7.44
CA TYR A 117 2.69 -9.73 -6.58
C TYR A 117 3.09 -9.86 -5.09
N PRO A 118 2.71 -8.92 -4.21
CA PRO A 118 2.87 -9.11 -2.78
C PRO A 118 2.12 -10.35 -2.31
N ILE A 119 2.75 -11.14 -1.45
CA ILE A 119 2.15 -12.35 -0.89
C ILE A 119 0.91 -12.03 -0.03
N PHE A 120 0.88 -10.86 0.60
CA PHE A 120 -0.31 -10.29 1.21
C PHE A 120 -1.09 -9.41 0.20
N SER A 121 -1.76 -10.06 -0.76
CA SER A 121 -2.63 -9.40 -1.74
C SER A 121 -3.91 -10.18 -2.02
N ALA A 122 -4.87 -9.51 -2.65
CA ALA A 122 -6.15 -10.11 -3.08
C ALA A 122 -6.03 -10.88 -4.41
N LYS A 123 -4.83 -10.99 -4.99
CA LYS A 123 -4.62 -11.71 -6.24
C LYS A 123 -4.94 -13.19 -6.05
N THR A 124 -5.91 -13.69 -6.82
CA THR A 124 -6.29 -15.11 -6.81
C THR A 124 -5.28 -15.94 -7.62
N VAL A 125 -4.81 -17.02 -7.01
CA VAL A 125 -3.94 -18.05 -7.59
C VAL A 125 -4.51 -19.41 -7.21
N ALA A 126 -4.68 -20.31 -8.18
CA ALA A 126 -5.28 -21.63 -7.97
C ALA A 126 -6.61 -21.58 -7.16
N GLY A 127 -7.48 -20.63 -7.50
CA GLY A 127 -8.81 -20.48 -6.87
C GLY A 127 -8.83 -19.81 -5.49
N LYS A 128 -7.68 -19.41 -4.94
CA LYS A 128 -7.57 -18.80 -3.61
C LYS A 128 -6.70 -17.52 -3.62
N PRO A 129 -7.03 -16.47 -2.85
CA PRO A 129 -6.19 -15.27 -2.75
C PRO A 129 -4.80 -15.53 -2.14
N LEU A 130 -3.77 -14.81 -2.60
CA LEU A 130 -2.39 -14.93 -2.09
C LEU A 130 -2.28 -14.71 -0.56
N HIS A 131 -3.02 -13.76 0.01
CA HIS A 131 -3.01 -13.57 1.47
C HIS A 131 -3.51 -14.82 2.21
N THR A 132 -4.49 -15.55 1.66
CA THR A 132 -4.98 -16.79 2.26
C THR A 132 -3.91 -17.90 2.15
N TRP A 133 -3.24 -18.03 1.00
CA TRP A 133 -2.09 -18.95 0.85
C TRP A 133 -0.98 -18.66 1.85
N THR A 134 -0.71 -17.38 2.10
CA THR A 134 0.30 -16.91 3.05
C THR A 134 -0.09 -17.25 4.48
N MET A 135 -1.32 -16.95 4.89
CA MET A 135 -1.82 -17.28 6.24
C MET A 135 -1.88 -18.78 6.53
N GLU A 136 -2.02 -19.61 5.50
CA GLU A 136 -1.96 -21.07 5.61
C GLU A 136 -0.53 -21.63 5.61
N ASN A 137 0.51 -20.80 5.41
CA ASN A 137 1.90 -21.23 5.22
C ASN A 137 2.10 -22.21 4.05
N ARG A 138 1.37 -21.99 2.94
CA ARG A 138 1.33 -22.90 1.78
C ARG A 138 1.81 -22.26 0.48
N LEU A 139 2.59 -21.18 0.57
CA LEU A 139 3.15 -20.51 -0.61
C LEU A 139 4.07 -21.42 -1.43
N ALA A 140 4.72 -22.41 -0.82
CA ALA A 140 5.57 -23.39 -1.53
C ALA A 140 4.78 -24.30 -2.50
N GLU A 141 3.44 -24.34 -2.40
CA GLU A 141 2.57 -25.14 -3.28
C GLU A 141 2.16 -24.40 -4.56
N ILE A 142 2.49 -23.11 -4.68
CA ILE A 142 2.10 -22.27 -5.81
C ILE A 142 3.27 -21.44 -6.33
N THR A 143 3.19 -21.04 -7.59
CA THR A 143 4.07 -20.00 -8.13
C THR A 143 3.44 -18.64 -7.90
N ILE A 144 4.15 -17.75 -7.21
CA ILE A 144 3.70 -16.36 -7.05
C ILE A 144 3.76 -15.69 -8.43
N PRO A 145 2.64 -15.17 -8.96
CA PRO A 145 2.63 -14.55 -10.27
C PRO A 145 3.40 -13.22 -10.26
N THR A 146 3.75 -12.76 -11.46
CA THR A 146 4.23 -11.39 -11.71
C THR A 146 3.14 -10.58 -12.42
N ARG A 147 3.31 -9.26 -12.42
CA ARG A 147 2.48 -8.30 -13.16
C ARG A 147 3.37 -7.28 -13.85
N THR A 148 3.08 -7.01 -15.12
CA THR A 148 3.60 -5.84 -15.81
C THR A 148 2.71 -4.63 -15.53
N SER A 149 3.34 -3.55 -15.09
CA SER A 149 2.75 -2.24 -14.83
C SER A 149 3.46 -1.20 -15.68
N HIS A 150 2.78 -0.09 -15.99
CA HIS A 150 3.39 1.07 -16.61
C HIS A 150 3.54 2.18 -15.57
N ILE A 151 4.76 2.65 -15.34
CA ILE A 151 5.09 3.80 -14.51
C ILE A 151 5.17 5.01 -15.42
N TYR A 152 4.17 5.89 -15.40
CA TYR A 152 4.13 7.07 -16.26
C TYR A 152 5.02 8.19 -15.72
N SER A 153 5.09 8.32 -14.39
CA SER A 153 5.96 9.27 -13.69
C SER A 153 6.38 8.69 -12.34
N LEU A 154 7.64 8.90 -11.97
CA LEU A 154 8.18 8.54 -10.66
C LEU A 154 9.25 9.56 -10.27
N THR A 155 8.91 10.43 -9.32
CA THR A 155 9.76 11.55 -8.91
C THR A 155 10.09 11.46 -7.42
N LEU A 156 11.29 11.90 -7.07
CA LEU A 156 11.69 12.11 -5.69
C LEU A 156 11.26 13.50 -5.25
N ASP A 157 10.50 13.58 -4.17
CA ASP A 157 10.04 14.85 -3.59
C ASP A 157 11.04 15.36 -2.55
N ASN A 158 11.52 14.46 -1.67
CA ASN A 158 12.61 14.72 -0.72
C ASN A 158 13.16 13.40 -0.14
N ILE A 159 14.33 13.50 0.51
CA ILE A 159 14.86 12.46 1.40
C ILE A 159 14.93 13.01 2.81
N GLU A 160 14.41 12.24 3.75
CA GLU A 160 14.55 12.51 5.18
C GLU A 160 15.31 11.38 5.87
N THR A 161 15.90 11.72 7.01
CA THR A 161 16.52 10.75 7.91
C THR A 161 15.61 10.55 9.12
N ILE A 162 15.62 9.33 9.65
CA ILE A 162 14.86 8.98 10.85
C ILE A 162 15.72 8.09 11.74
N THR A 163 15.73 8.38 13.04
CA THR A 163 16.44 7.52 14.00
C THR A 163 15.70 6.20 14.17
N ARG A 164 16.38 5.13 14.56
CA ARG A 164 15.77 3.85 14.92
C ARG A 164 14.65 4.03 15.95
N ALA A 165 14.90 4.84 16.97
CA ALA A 165 13.92 5.11 18.02
C ALA A 165 12.64 5.73 17.44
N ASP A 166 12.78 6.80 16.65
CA ASP A 166 11.63 7.49 16.04
C ASP A 166 10.93 6.62 14.99
N LEU A 167 11.69 5.83 14.23
CA LEU A 167 11.17 4.91 13.22
C LEU A 167 10.24 3.89 13.87
N VAL A 168 10.70 3.22 14.92
CA VAL A 168 9.90 2.23 15.64
C VAL A 168 8.70 2.90 16.29
N GLU A 169 8.88 4.04 16.97
CA GLU A 169 7.78 4.75 17.61
C GLU A 169 6.68 5.10 16.58
N LYS A 170 7.05 5.72 15.45
CA LYS A 170 6.09 6.08 14.40
C LYS A 170 5.41 4.86 13.78
N ALA A 171 6.15 3.76 13.56
CA ALA A 171 5.57 2.53 13.04
C ALA A 171 4.51 1.98 14.00
N LEU A 172 4.85 1.84 15.29
CA LEU A 172 3.95 1.33 16.31
C LEU A 172 2.71 2.22 16.50
N GLN A 173 2.87 3.54 16.48
CA GLN A 173 1.75 4.49 16.54
C GLN A 173 0.77 4.28 15.36
N LYS A 174 1.28 4.09 14.14
CA LYS A 174 0.44 3.82 12.96
C LYS A 174 -0.27 2.47 13.06
N ILE A 175 0.44 1.42 13.50
CA ILE A 175 -0.13 0.07 13.66
C ILE A 175 -1.24 0.08 14.73
N ALA A 176 -1.10 0.90 15.77
CA ALA A 176 -2.10 1.08 16.82
C ALA A 176 -3.41 1.73 16.34
N LEU A 177 -3.43 2.38 15.16
CA LEU A 177 -4.65 2.93 14.56
C LEU A 177 -5.59 1.84 14.04
N LEU A 178 -5.11 0.60 13.85
CA LEU A 178 -5.97 -0.51 13.43
C LEU A 178 -6.98 -0.84 14.55
N PRO A 179 -8.27 -0.96 14.23
CA PRO A 179 -9.27 -1.36 15.22
C PRO A 179 -8.95 -2.75 15.79
N PRO A 180 -9.22 -3.00 17.08
CA PRO A 180 -9.02 -4.32 17.67
C PRO A 180 -9.95 -5.34 17.00
N VAL A 181 -9.48 -6.58 16.84
CA VAL A 181 -10.40 -7.65 16.43
C VAL A 181 -11.27 -8.00 17.63
N THR A 182 -12.55 -7.65 17.54
CA THR A 182 -13.53 -7.88 18.61
C THR A 182 -14.16 -9.26 18.58
N ASP A 183 -14.04 -10.00 17.47
CA ASP A 183 -14.50 -11.39 17.31
C ASP A 183 -13.30 -12.34 17.12
N PRO A 184 -12.91 -13.11 18.15
CA PRO A 184 -11.80 -14.05 18.06
C PRO A 184 -11.95 -15.11 16.96
N ARG A 185 -13.18 -15.43 16.52
CA ARG A 185 -13.39 -16.38 15.40
C ARG A 185 -12.98 -15.80 14.05
N LYS A 186 -12.88 -14.48 13.97
CA LYS A 186 -12.42 -13.75 12.79
C LYS A 186 -10.97 -13.31 12.94
N SER A 187 -10.25 -13.66 14.01
CA SER A 187 -8.88 -13.15 14.22
C SER A 187 -7.92 -13.60 13.12
N LEU A 188 -8.00 -14.86 12.70
CA LEU A 188 -7.11 -15.42 11.70
C LEU A 188 -7.22 -14.65 10.38
N GLY A 189 -6.20 -13.85 10.07
CA GLY A 189 -6.12 -13.05 8.85
C GLY A 189 -6.80 -11.67 8.93
N ASN A 190 -7.57 -11.37 9.99
CA ASN A 190 -8.13 -10.02 10.18
C ASN A 190 -7.45 -9.23 11.31
N ASP A 191 -6.62 -9.88 12.13
CA ASP A 191 -5.78 -9.19 13.12
C ASP A 191 -4.46 -8.69 12.54
N PHE A 192 -4.19 -9.00 11.27
CA PHE A 192 -2.95 -8.70 10.55
C PHE A 192 -1.69 -9.23 11.23
N ARG A 193 -1.80 -10.32 12.01
CA ARG A 193 -0.71 -10.88 12.81
C ARG A 193 -0.11 -9.85 13.78
N ARG A 194 -0.93 -8.88 14.23
CA ARG A 194 -0.48 -7.76 15.07
C ARG A 194 0.44 -8.19 16.22
N PRO A 195 0.13 -9.21 17.03
CA PRO A 195 1.02 -9.61 18.14
C PRO A 195 2.45 -9.91 17.68
N ASP A 196 2.61 -10.62 16.56
CA ASP A 196 3.93 -10.95 16.00
C ASP A 196 4.59 -9.72 15.36
N VAL A 197 3.81 -8.90 14.64
CA VAL A 197 4.27 -7.63 14.06
C VAL A 197 4.83 -6.71 15.15
N TYR A 198 4.07 -6.46 16.23
CA TYR A 198 4.51 -5.67 17.39
C TYR A 198 5.81 -6.23 17.97
N LYS A 199 5.89 -7.56 18.15
CA LYS A 199 7.09 -8.21 18.67
C LYS A 199 8.32 -7.98 17.78
N THR A 200 8.17 -8.04 16.46
CA THR A 200 9.29 -7.77 15.53
C THR A 200 9.73 -6.31 15.55
N TRP A 201 8.79 -5.35 15.65
CA TRP A 201 9.12 -3.93 15.79
C TRP A 201 9.82 -3.62 17.13
N GLU A 202 9.37 -4.21 18.23
CA GLU A 202 10.08 -4.14 19.52
C GLU A 202 11.46 -4.81 19.46
N THR A 203 11.62 -5.86 18.66
CA THR A 203 12.93 -6.49 18.43
C THR A 203 13.86 -5.54 17.66
N LEU A 204 13.34 -4.87 16.62
CA LEU A 204 14.08 -3.86 15.85
C LEU A 204 14.56 -2.70 16.73
N LYS A 205 13.73 -2.25 17.67
CA LYS A 205 14.06 -1.20 18.65
C LYS A 205 15.29 -1.52 19.49
N ASN A 206 15.43 -2.79 19.85
CA ASN A 206 16.49 -3.29 20.72
C ASN A 206 17.71 -3.84 19.95
N THR A 207 17.61 -3.91 18.62
CA THR A 207 18.72 -4.26 17.74
C THR A 207 19.46 -2.98 17.37
N GLY A 208 20.75 -2.87 17.69
CA GLY A 208 21.55 -1.69 17.32
C GLY A 208 21.39 -0.49 18.27
N SER A 209 21.84 0.69 17.82
CA SER A 209 21.74 1.93 18.59
C SER A 209 20.41 2.62 18.33
N PRO A 210 19.73 3.19 19.35
CA PRO A 210 18.56 4.05 19.15
C PRO A 210 18.82 5.23 18.19
N ALA A 211 20.07 5.66 18.07
CA ALA A 211 20.51 6.75 17.19
C ALA A 211 20.92 6.28 15.77
N ASP A 212 20.83 4.98 15.45
CA ASP A 212 21.06 4.50 14.10
C ASP A 212 20.10 5.20 13.13
N VAL A 213 20.61 5.63 11.98
CA VAL A 213 19.85 6.45 11.03
C VAL A 213 19.39 5.61 9.86
N PHE A 214 18.08 5.66 9.59
CA PHE A 214 17.45 5.14 8.39
C PHE A 214 17.07 6.30 7.47
N TYR A 215 16.89 5.98 6.19
CA TYR A 215 16.52 6.95 5.17
C TYR A 215 15.12 6.64 4.64
N ILE A 216 14.32 7.69 4.49
CA ILE A 216 13.01 7.64 3.85
C ILE A 216 13.05 8.53 2.62
N ALA A 217 12.83 7.96 1.44
CA ALA A 217 12.59 8.71 0.22
C ALA A 217 11.07 8.91 0.04
N ASN A 218 10.64 10.17 0.06
CA ASN A 218 9.27 10.54 -0.24
C ASN A 218 9.15 10.77 -1.75
N CYS A 219 8.32 9.97 -2.41
CA CYS A 219 8.22 9.94 -3.87
C CYS A 219 6.76 10.10 -4.32
N THR A 220 6.58 10.72 -5.49
CA THR A 220 5.30 10.76 -6.19
C THR A 220 5.35 9.81 -7.40
N CYS A 221 4.37 8.92 -7.52
CA CYS A 221 4.27 7.93 -8.59
C CYS A 221 2.91 8.01 -9.29
N ILE A 222 2.93 8.19 -10.60
CA ILE A 222 1.76 8.04 -11.48
C ILE A 222 1.93 6.73 -12.23
N SER A 223 0.98 5.82 -12.09
CA SER A 223 1.10 4.48 -12.68
C SER A 223 -0.23 3.92 -13.17
N SER A 224 -0.14 2.93 -14.03
CA SER A 224 -1.26 2.14 -14.50
C SER A 224 -1.98 1.44 -13.35
N SER A 225 -3.23 1.04 -13.58
CA SER A 225 -3.99 0.24 -12.61
C SER A 225 -3.22 -0.97 -12.08
N GLY A 226 -3.48 -1.32 -10.81
CA GLY A 226 -2.98 -2.53 -10.14
C GLY A 226 -1.47 -2.61 -9.92
N THR A 227 -0.75 -1.49 -10.07
CA THR A 227 0.63 -1.32 -9.60
C THR A 227 0.65 -1.30 -8.07
N TYR A 228 1.49 -2.14 -7.47
CA TYR A 228 1.64 -2.23 -6.01
C TYR A 228 2.82 -1.36 -5.56
N MET A 229 2.54 -0.29 -4.82
CA MET A 229 3.59 0.60 -4.29
C MET A 229 4.54 -0.12 -3.31
N ARG A 230 4.04 -1.17 -2.64
CA ARG A 230 4.84 -2.08 -1.81
C ARG A 230 5.94 -2.76 -2.63
N SER A 231 5.55 -3.45 -3.71
CA SER A 231 6.49 -4.07 -4.65
C SER A 231 7.42 -3.05 -5.34
N LEU A 232 6.90 -1.88 -5.71
CA LEU A 232 7.73 -0.83 -6.30
C LEU A 232 8.83 -0.38 -5.33
N THR A 233 8.51 -0.27 -4.04
CA THR A 233 9.49 0.09 -3.00
C THR A 233 10.58 -0.97 -2.86
N GLU A 234 10.20 -2.26 -2.88
CA GLU A 234 11.16 -3.37 -2.87
C GLU A 234 12.10 -3.31 -4.08
N VAL A 235 11.57 -3.07 -5.28
CA VAL A 235 12.39 -2.94 -6.50
C VAL A 235 13.34 -1.74 -6.45
N VAL A 236 12.89 -0.59 -5.95
CA VAL A 236 13.74 0.59 -5.77
C VAL A 236 14.86 0.30 -4.78
N ALA A 237 14.54 -0.36 -3.66
CA ALA A 237 15.53 -0.72 -2.65
C ALA A 237 16.56 -1.73 -3.19
N GLU A 238 16.12 -2.75 -3.91
CA GLU A 238 17.00 -3.74 -4.55
C GLU A 238 17.96 -3.06 -5.55
N ALA A 239 17.45 -2.14 -6.37
CA ALA A 239 18.26 -1.38 -7.32
C ALA A 239 19.30 -0.45 -6.63
N LEU A 240 19.04 -0.06 -5.38
CA LEU A 240 19.98 0.68 -4.53
C LEU A 240 20.93 -0.24 -3.74
N GLY A 241 20.82 -1.56 -3.88
CA GLY A 241 21.64 -2.53 -3.17
C GLY A 241 21.26 -2.71 -1.70
N THR A 242 20.00 -2.49 -1.34
CA THR A 242 19.48 -2.64 0.02
C THR A 242 18.11 -3.32 0.03
N THR A 243 17.48 -3.37 1.19
CA THR A 243 16.08 -3.77 1.35
C THR A 243 15.23 -2.56 1.72
N GLY A 244 13.93 -2.65 1.48
CA GLY A 244 13.02 -1.55 1.79
C GLY A 244 11.57 -2.00 1.93
N LEU A 245 10.77 -1.12 2.50
CA LEU A 245 9.32 -1.28 2.61
C LEU A 245 8.61 0.05 2.42
N ALA A 246 7.33 0.00 2.03
CA ALA A 246 6.48 1.18 1.97
C ALA A 246 6.04 1.60 3.38
N PHE A 247 6.66 2.64 3.91
CA PHE A 247 6.40 3.16 5.27
C PHE A 247 5.10 3.97 5.34
N ALA A 248 4.71 4.57 4.22
CA ALA A 248 3.41 5.20 4.03
C ALA A 248 3.03 5.15 2.55
N ILE A 249 1.73 5.02 2.28
CA ILE A 249 1.17 5.12 0.94
C ILE A 249 -0.05 6.04 1.04
N HIS A 250 -0.12 7.07 0.22
CA HIS A 250 -1.27 7.94 0.07
C HIS A 250 -1.69 7.97 -1.39
N ARG A 251 -2.90 7.54 -1.71
CA ARG A 251 -3.46 7.62 -3.06
C ARG A 251 -4.06 9.00 -3.26
N ALA A 252 -3.29 9.89 -3.87
CA ALA A 252 -3.67 11.29 -4.08
C ALA A 252 -4.77 11.42 -5.14
N LYS A 253 -4.69 10.62 -6.22
CA LYS A 253 -5.62 10.69 -7.35
C LYS A 253 -5.87 9.33 -7.99
N MET A 254 -7.00 9.22 -8.67
CA MET A 254 -7.32 8.15 -9.61
C MET A 254 -7.93 8.77 -10.86
N GLY A 255 -7.89 8.13 -12.03
CA GLY A 255 -8.51 8.68 -13.24
C GLY A 255 -7.87 8.14 -14.50
N HIS A 256 -8.12 8.78 -15.64
CA HIS A 256 -7.37 8.50 -16.87
C HIS A 256 -6.21 9.49 -16.98
N TYR A 257 -4.99 8.96 -17.08
CA TYR A 257 -3.80 9.79 -17.24
C TYR A 257 -3.41 9.87 -18.72
N ASP A 258 -3.37 11.08 -19.27
CA ASP A 258 -2.88 11.31 -20.62
C ASP A 258 -1.36 11.47 -20.59
N ILE A 259 -0.67 10.45 -21.09
CA ILE A 259 0.79 10.38 -21.15
C ILE A 259 1.36 11.46 -22.08
N ALA A 260 0.66 11.82 -23.16
CA ALA A 260 1.16 12.77 -24.15
C ALA A 260 1.14 14.20 -23.62
N THR A 261 0.08 14.56 -22.89
CA THR A 261 -0.04 15.89 -22.27
C THR A 261 0.47 15.94 -20.84
N GLN A 262 0.75 14.80 -20.22
CA GLN A 262 1.09 14.63 -18.80
C GLN A 262 0.01 15.20 -17.87
N THR A 263 -1.26 15.12 -18.28
CA THR A 263 -2.39 15.65 -17.52
C THR A 263 -3.40 14.56 -17.17
N TRP A 264 -4.18 14.82 -16.11
CA TRP A 264 -5.35 14.01 -15.78
C TRP A 264 -6.51 14.43 -16.67
N LEU A 265 -6.99 13.52 -17.51
CA LEU A 265 -8.29 13.66 -18.15
C LEU A 265 -9.32 13.47 -17.03
N THR A 266 -10.16 14.47 -16.78
CA THR A 266 -11.00 14.59 -15.59
C THR A 266 -11.68 13.30 -15.12
N GLN A 267 -11.71 13.16 -13.79
CA GLN A 267 -12.03 12.02 -12.95
C GLN A 267 -13.48 11.51 -13.04
N PHE A 268 -13.65 10.24 -13.46
CA PHE A 268 -14.90 9.48 -13.56
C PHE A 268 -15.92 10.05 -14.57
#